data_AF-A0A3N5JNL5-F1
#
_entry.id   AF-A0A3N5JNL5-F1
#
_cell.length_a   1.000
_cell.length_b   1.000
_cell.length_c   1.000
_cell.angle_alpha   90.00
_cell.angle_beta   90.00
_cell.angle_gamma   90.00
#
_symmetry.space_group_name_H-M   'P 1'
#
loop_
_entity.id
_entity.type
_entity.pdbx_description
1 polymer ?
#
loop_
_entity_poly.entity_id
_entity_poly.type
_entity_poly.pdbx_seq_one_letter_code
_entity_poly.pdbx_strand_id
1 'polypeptide(L)'
;MPVIVYLLSYLYLAFYHGKVWLFGTIVHEGGTYTLLQTVFYASHFLGHIPSLTVIAFLFTGFCLRFFAPPERQFAVHRLWIALAGFLTVCTAGSFVFFGTADTVDFILQQKQGINNPVQGGSWNLHLPSTLSLFFFMPVYLFCAAAVFRKPLANFRNGARFIAAAAMLVPIITVLFNRGSAAPLWEVWTDARYLAHSVRELATFPLTYFPIPLYFFFRQSIQSNTNTNTPRNAVYVVIAAVLFAALFLYQVIIPLGAGIGQLAYKPTFAENGELHVLYLLTSHYFEHVLDTVYFTLVCLLLIELFRLKSGARTT
;
A
#
# COMPACT_ATOMS: atom_id res chain seq x y z
N MET A 1 -0.64 4.40 15.12
CA MET A 1 -0.72 5.36 13.99
C MET A 1 -1.99 5.14 13.15
N PRO A 2 -2.30 3.95 12.59
CA PRO A 2 -3.46 3.80 11.72
C PRO A 2 -4.79 4.16 12.39
N VAL A 3 -5.02 3.73 13.64
CA VAL A 3 -6.22 4.08 14.42
C VAL A 3 -6.41 5.59 14.57
N ILE A 4 -5.32 6.33 14.82
CA ILE A 4 -5.37 7.80 14.97
C ILE A 4 -5.74 8.43 13.63
N VAL A 5 -5.13 7.96 12.54
CA VAL A 5 -5.40 8.45 11.18
C VAL A 5 -6.86 8.21 10.80
N TYR A 6 -7.39 7.00 11.04
CA TYR A 6 -8.81 6.70 10.82
C TYR A 6 -9.73 7.56 11.68
N LEU A 7 -9.39 7.80 12.95
CA LEU A 7 -10.19 8.66 13.81
C LEU A 7 -10.20 10.11 13.33
N LEU A 8 -9.04 10.68 12.99
CA LEU A 8 -8.94 12.05 12.49
C LEU A 8 -9.66 12.21 11.15
N SER A 9 -9.51 11.24 10.24
CA SER A 9 -10.25 11.21 8.96
C SER A 9 -11.75 11.11 9.19
N TYR A 10 -12.21 10.28 10.14
CA TYR A 10 -13.63 10.19 10.50
C TYR A 10 -14.16 11.53 11.01
N LEU A 11 -13.45 12.16 11.95
CA LEU A 11 -13.85 13.45 12.52
C LEU A 11 -13.92 14.55 11.47
N TYR A 12 -12.94 14.60 10.55
CA TYR A 12 -12.96 15.52 9.43
C TYR A 12 -14.17 15.29 8.51
N LEU A 13 -14.43 14.04 8.10
CA LEU A 13 -15.59 13.73 7.25
C LEU A 13 -16.90 14.02 7.99
N ALA A 14 -16.96 13.79 9.30
CA ALA A 14 -18.15 14.02 10.11
C ALA A 14 -18.48 15.50 10.19
N PHE A 15 -17.44 16.33 10.35
CA PHE A 15 -17.53 17.78 10.25
C PHE A 15 -17.98 18.22 8.85
N TYR A 16 -17.33 17.72 7.79
CA TYR A 16 -17.64 18.08 6.40
C TYR A 16 -19.11 17.77 6.03
N HIS A 17 -19.61 16.59 6.42
CA HIS A 17 -20.98 16.17 6.12
C HIS A 17 -22.02 16.69 7.13
N GLY A 18 -21.60 17.39 8.19
CA GLY A 18 -22.50 17.84 9.27
C GLY A 18 -23.20 16.69 10.01
N LYS A 19 -22.57 15.50 10.08
CA LYS A 19 -23.17 14.27 10.63
C LYS A 19 -22.21 13.53 11.53
N VAL A 20 -22.68 13.13 12.71
CA VAL A 20 -21.88 12.32 13.65
C VAL A 20 -21.83 10.85 13.21
N TRP A 21 -22.90 10.33 12.59
CA TRP A 21 -22.99 8.94 12.15
C TRP A 21 -22.86 8.80 10.63
N LEU A 22 -21.65 8.48 10.17
CA LEU A 22 -21.33 8.47 8.73
C LEU A 22 -21.51 7.12 8.04
N PHE A 23 -21.75 6.02 8.77
CA PHE A 23 -21.73 4.68 8.18
C PHE A 23 -22.72 4.47 7.03
N GLY A 24 -23.84 5.20 7.01
CA GLY A 24 -24.81 5.22 5.90
C GLY A 24 -24.68 6.42 4.95
N THR A 25 -23.67 7.27 5.13
CA THR A 25 -23.43 8.47 4.31
C THR A 25 -22.46 8.13 3.19
N ILE A 26 -22.77 8.51 1.95
CA ILE A 26 -21.87 8.37 0.81
C ILE A 26 -20.66 9.26 1.04
N VAL A 27 -19.48 8.64 1.11
CA VAL A 27 -18.21 9.36 1.32
C VAL A 27 -17.18 9.09 0.23
N HIS A 28 -17.31 7.96 -0.48
CA HIS A 28 -16.37 7.56 -1.52
C HIS A 28 -16.39 8.55 -2.68
N GLU A 29 -15.22 8.85 -3.25
CA GLU A 29 -15.06 9.85 -4.31
C GLU A 29 -15.90 9.55 -5.56
N GLY A 30 -16.13 8.26 -5.84
CA GLY A 30 -17.01 7.80 -6.93
C GLY A 30 -18.50 8.02 -6.70
N GLY A 31 -18.91 8.68 -5.61
CA GLY A 31 -20.30 9.12 -5.38
C GLY A 31 -21.32 8.01 -5.10
N THR A 32 -20.86 6.81 -4.80
CA THR A 32 -21.68 5.58 -4.80
C THR A 32 -21.64 4.84 -3.48
N TYR A 33 -20.47 4.75 -2.83
CA TYR A 33 -20.32 3.98 -1.61
C TYR A 33 -20.41 4.82 -0.34
N THR A 34 -21.16 4.27 0.61
CA THR A 34 -21.21 4.74 1.99
C THR A 34 -19.90 4.48 2.73
N LEU A 35 -19.65 5.16 3.86
CA LEU A 35 -18.45 4.93 4.65
C LEU A 35 -18.29 3.45 5.05
N LEU A 36 -19.39 2.78 5.42
CA LEU A 36 -19.32 1.35 5.76
C LEU A 36 -18.86 0.51 4.56
N GLN A 37 -19.39 0.80 3.38
CA GLN A 37 -18.98 0.12 2.14
C GLN A 37 -17.54 0.47 1.75
N THR A 38 -17.08 1.69 1.98
CA THR A 38 -15.69 2.11 1.74
C THR A 38 -14.72 1.37 2.67
N VAL A 39 -15.06 1.24 3.96
CA VAL A 39 -14.25 0.49 4.94
C VAL A 39 -14.16 -0.99 4.57
N PHE A 40 -15.27 -1.56 4.11
CA PHE A 40 -15.36 -2.97 3.70
C PHE A 40 -15.45 -3.12 2.18
N TYR A 41 -14.68 -2.32 1.44
CA TYR A 41 -14.70 -2.33 -0.03
C TYR A 41 -13.94 -3.56 -0.57
N ALA A 42 -14.56 -4.73 -0.37
CA ALA A 42 -13.91 -6.01 -0.55
C ALA A 42 -13.50 -6.28 -2.00
N SER A 43 -14.32 -5.88 -2.97
CA SER A 43 -14.00 -6.09 -4.39
C SER A 43 -12.78 -5.27 -4.82
N HIS A 44 -12.69 -4.01 -4.38
CA HIS A 44 -11.51 -3.16 -4.58
C HIS A 44 -10.25 -3.75 -3.94
N PHE A 45 -10.35 -4.21 -2.68
CA PHE A 45 -9.26 -4.92 -2.00
C PHE A 45 -8.75 -6.13 -2.82
N LEU A 46 -9.64 -6.93 -3.40
CA LEU A 46 -9.22 -8.06 -4.25
C LEU A 46 -8.42 -7.60 -5.47
N GLY A 47 -8.78 -6.44 -6.03
CA GLY A 47 -8.03 -5.76 -7.07
C GLY A 47 -6.64 -5.28 -6.61
N HIS A 48 -6.46 -4.99 -5.33
CA HIS A 48 -5.19 -4.54 -4.74
C HIS A 48 -4.22 -5.68 -4.41
N ILE A 49 -4.68 -6.93 -4.31
CA ILE A 49 -3.84 -8.06 -3.90
C ILE A 49 -2.50 -8.14 -4.66
N PRO A 50 -2.44 -7.96 -6.01
CA PRO A 50 -1.18 -8.00 -6.73
C PRO A 50 -0.20 -6.91 -6.31
N SER A 51 -0.64 -5.64 -6.21
CA SER A 51 0.21 -4.52 -5.77
C SER A 51 0.63 -4.70 -4.32
N LEU A 52 -0.30 -5.01 -3.41
CA LEU A 52 0.00 -5.25 -2.00
C LEU A 52 1.01 -6.37 -1.79
N THR A 53 0.97 -7.42 -2.62
CA THR A 53 1.94 -8.52 -2.56
C THR A 53 3.33 -8.01 -2.92
N VAL A 54 3.49 -7.28 -4.04
CA VAL A 54 4.78 -6.69 -4.43
C VAL A 54 5.31 -5.76 -3.32
N ILE A 55 4.45 -4.90 -2.79
CA ILE A 55 4.77 -3.97 -1.70
C ILE A 55 5.18 -4.75 -0.44
N ALA A 56 4.53 -5.86 -0.10
CA ALA A 56 4.87 -6.66 1.09
C ALA A 56 6.25 -7.33 0.96
N PHE A 57 6.59 -7.84 -0.23
CA PHE A 57 7.93 -8.34 -0.53
C PHE A 57 8.98 -7.22 -0.42
N LEU A 58 8.70 -6.06 -1.01
CA LEU A 58 9.60 -4.92 -0.99
C LEU A 58 9.83 -4.41 0.43
N PHE A 59 8.76 -4.20 1.19
CA PHE A 59 8.79 -3.70 2.57
C PHE A 59 9.51 -4.66 3.50
N THR A 60 9.19 -5.97 3.42
CA THR A 60 9.87 -7.00 4.22
C THR A 60 11.35 -7.08 3.85
N GLY A 61 11.68 -6.98 2.56
CA GLY A 61 13.04 -6.94 2.07
C GLY A 61 13.85 -5.77 2.61
N PHE A 62 13.30 -4.56 2.57
CA PHE A 62 13.96 -3.40 3.16
C PHE A 62 14.03 -3.46 4.69
N CYS A 63 12.98 -3.92 5.37
CA CYS A 63 13.04 -4.11 6.83
C CYS A 63 14.13 -5.11 7.23
N LEU A 64 14.25 -6.24 6.53
CA LEU A 64 15.34 -7.22 6.74
C LEU A 64 16.71 -6.74 6.25
N ARG A 65 16.78 -5.60 5.56
CA ARG A 65 18.04 -4.95 5.16
C ARG A 65 18.51 -3.97 6.24
N PHE A 66 17.57 -3.22 6.82
CA PHE A 66 17.81 -2.15 7.80
C PHE A 66 17.74 -2.63 9.26
N PHE A 67 17.03 -3.71 9.56
CA PHE A 67 16.77 -4.18 10.92
C PHE A 67 17.04 -5.68 11.05
N ALA A 68 17.27 -6.12 12.29
CA ALA A 68 17.31 -7.54 12.59
C ALA A 68 15.92 -8.18 12.37
N PRO A 69 15.85 -9.46 11.95
CA PRO A 69 14.58 -10.16 11.93
C PRO A 69 14.01 -10.17 13.36
N PRO A 70 12.68 -10.02 13.56
CA PRO A 70 12.09 -10.01 14.90
C PRO A 70 12.48 -11.27 15.69
N GLU A 71 12.43 -11.27 17.02
CA GLU A 71 12.69 -12.50 17.81
C GLU A 71 11.44 -13.34 17.97
N ARG A 72 10.30 -12.67 18.14
CA ARG A 72 9.01 -13.33 18.32
C ARG A 72 8.68 -14.16 17.09
N GLN A 73 8.44 -15.44 17.34
CA GLN A 73 8.02 -16.41 16.35
C GLN A 73 6.50 -16.49 16.32
N PHE A 74 5.97 -16.46 15.11
CA PHE A 74 4.61 -16.86 14.81
C PHE A 74 4.63 -18.23 14.16
N ALA A 75 3.68 -19.09 14.54
CA ALA A 75 3.55 -20.38 13.89
C ALA A 75 3.08 -20.16 12.43
N VAL A 76 3.90 -20.56 11.46
CA VAL A 76 3.64 -20.37 10.02
C VAL A 76 2.26 -20.88 9.61
N HIS A 77 1.84 -22.04 10.12
CA HIS A 77 0.51 -22.59 9.83
C HIS A 77 -0.62 -21.68 10.30
N ARG A 78 -0.48 -20.98 11.44
CA ARG A 78 -1.50 -20.04 11.95
C ARG A 78 -1.60 -18.80 11.07
N LEU A 79 -0.46 -18.29 10.57
CA LEU A 79 -0.44 -17.17 9.64
C LEU A 79 -1.11 -17.54 8.31
N TRP A 80 -0.85 -18.75 7.79
CA TRP A 80 -1.54 -19.26 6.61
C TRP A 80 -3.04 -19.41 6.82
N ILE A 81 -3.49 -20.00 7.95
CA ILE A 81 -4.90 -20.13 8.29
C ILE A 81 -5.56 -18.74 8.39
N ALA A 82 -4.90 -17.78 9.05
CA ALA A 82 -5.42 -16.42 9.18
C ALA A 82 -5.51 -15.71 7.80
N LEU A 83 -4.48 -15.83 6.96
CA LEU A 83 -4.46 -15.25 5.62
C LEU A 83 -5.53 -15.88 4.72
N ALA A 84 -5.63 -17.21 4.72
CA ALA A 84 -6.64 -17.93 3.95
C ALA A 84 -8.06 -17.57 4.42
N GLY A 85 -8.31 -17.61 5.73
CA GLY A 85 -9.60 -17.22 6.30
C GLY A 85 -9.98 -15.78 5.98
N PHE A 86 -9.02 -14.85 6.07
CA PHE A 86 -9.23 -13.46 5.69
C PHE A 86 -9.60 -13.31 4.21
N LEU A 87 -8.83 -13.93 3.31
CA LEU A 87 -9.10 -13.91 1.87
C LEU A 87 -10.46 -14.54 1.52
N THR A 88 -10.82 -15.65 2.18
CA THR A 88 -12.14 -16.28 2.01
C THR A 88 -13.26 -15.34 2.45
N VAL A 89 -13.15 -14.69 3.61
CA VAL A 89 -14.17 -13.76 4.11
C VAL A 89 -14.30 -12.54 3.19
N CYS A 90 -13.19 -11.94 2.76
CA CYS A 90 -13.23 -10.81 1.83
C CYS A 90 -13.81 -11.23 0.47
N THR A 91 -13.44 -12.40 -0.05
CA THR A 91 -13.97 -12.90 -1.33
C THR A 91 -15.47 -13.18 -1.24
N ALA A 92 -15.92 -13.86 -0.19
CA ALA A 92 -17.35 -14.09 0.04
C ALA A 92 -18.13 -12.78 0.23
N GLY A 93 -17.59 -11.85 1.03
CA GLY A 93 -18.17 -10.52 1.20
C GLY A 93 -18.25 -9.74 -0.12
N SER A 94 -17.21 -9.84 -0.97
CA SER A 94 -17.21 -9.25 -2.31
C SER A 94 -18.38 -9.75 -3.15
N PHE A 95 -18.57 -11.07 -3.22
CA PHE A 95 -19.68 -11.66 -3.96
C PHE A 95 -21.05 -11.27 -3.40
N VAL A 96 -21.21 -11.23 -2.07
CA VAL A 96 -22.49 -10.94 -1.42
C VAL A 96 -22.88 -9.46 -1.56
N PHE A 97 -21.94 -8.53 -1.37
CA PHE A 97 -22.25 -7.10 -1.27
C PHE A 97 -22.00 -6.31 -2.56
N PHE A 98 -21.11 -6.77 -3.43
CA PHE A 98 -20.73 -6.06 -4.67
C PHE A 98 -21.09 -6.86 -5.94
N GLY A 99 -21.39 -8.15 -5.81
CA GLY A 99 -21.86 -9.00 -6.89
C GLY A 99 -20.75 -9.68 -7.69
N THR A 100 -21.14 -10.67 -8.48
CA THR A 100 -20.23 -11.56 -9.21
C THR A 100 -19.39 -10.85 -10.26
N ALA A 101 -20.02 -10.04 -11.12
CA ALA A 101 -19.30 -9.32 -12.18
C ALA A 101 -18.25 -8.37 -11.58
N ASP A 102 -18.66 -7.56 -10.60
CA ASP A 102 -17.78 -6.60 -9.93
C ASP A 102 -16.54 -7.28 -9.31
N THR A 103 -16.77 -8.40 -8.62
CA THR A 103 -15.74 -9.20 -7.96
C THR A 103 -14.77 -9.82 -8.96
N VAL A 104 -15.30 -10.49 -9.99
CA VAL A 104 -14.48 -11.17 -11.01
C VAL A 104 -13.65 -10.15 -11.80
N ASP A 105 -14.23 -9.01 -12.16
CA ASP A 105 -13.52 -7.98 -12.92
C ASP A 105 -12.33 -7.40 -12.14
N PHE A 106 -12.46 -7.22 -10.82
CA PHE A 106 -11.34 -6.80 -9.98
C PHE A 106 -10.27 -7.88 -9.85
N ILE A 107 -10.65 -9.14 -9.60
CA ILE A 107 -9.71 -10.27 -9.52
C ILE A 107 -8.91 -10.41 -10.82
N LEU A 108 -9.60 -10.30 -11.97
CA LEU A 108 -9.01 -10.42 -13.29
C LEU A 108 -8.36 -9.13 -13.81
N GLN A 109 -8.37 -8.05 -13.02
CA GLN A 109 -7.78 -6.75 -13.38
C GLN A 109 -8.35 -6.18 -14.69
N GLN A 110 -9.67 -6.23 -14.84
CA GLN A 110 -10.41 -5.74 -16.01
C GLN A 110 -11.03 -4.35 -15.79
N LYS A 111 -10.89 -3.79 -14.59
CA LYS A 111 -11.37 -2.44 -14.26
C LYS A 111 -10.54 -1.77 -13.18
N GLN A 112 -10.60 -0.45 -13.17
CA GLN A 112 -9.89 0.44 -12.23
C GLN A 112 -10.81 1.01 -11.15
N GLY A 113 -12.12 0.92 -11.35
CA GLY A 113 -13.14 1.43 -10.46
C GLY A 113 -14.51 0.97 -10.94
N ILE A 114 -15.55 1.37 -10.23
CA ILE A 114 -16.93 0.89 -10.42
C ILE A 114 -17.38 1.02 -11.89
N ASN A 115 -17.09 2.17 -12.51
CA ASN A 115 -17.57 2.51 -13.86
C ASN A 115 -16.41 2.71 -14.85
N ASN A 116 -15.25 2.10 -14.61
CA ASN A 116 -14.06 2.30 -15.45
C ASN A 116 -13.40 0.97 -15.84
N PRO A 117 -14.01 0.21 -16.79
CA PRO A 117 -13.41 -1.00 -17.33
C PRO A 117 -12.19 -0.65 -18.18
N VAL A 118 -11.02 -1.11 -17.77
CA VAL A 118 -9.73 -0.84 -18.42
C VAL A 118 -8.84 -2.06 -18.23
N GLN A 119 -8.17 -2.48 -19.32
CA GLN A 119 -7.22 -3.59 -19.28
C GLN A 119 -6.08 -3.30 -18.30
N GLY A 120 -5.68 -4.34 -17.54
CA GLY A 120 -4.71 -4.23 -16.46
C GLY A 120 -5.24 -3.55 -15.21
N GLY A 121 -6.46 -3.00 -15.26
CA GLY A 121 -7.29 -2.67 -14.11
C GLY A 121 -6.59 -1.92 -12.99
N SER A 122 -6.92 -2.32 -11.76
CA SER A 122 -6.32 -1.80 -10.53
C SER A 122 -4.79 -1.94 -10.51
N TRP A 123 -4.22 -2.99 -11.10
CA TRP A 123 -2.77 -3.17 -11.16
C TRP A 123 -2.08 -1.99 -11.87
N ASN A 124 -2.55 -1.61 -13.06
CA ASN A 124 -1.98 -0.48 -13.79
C ASN A 124 -2.18 0.84 -13.04
N LEU A 125 -3.32 0.99 -12.34
CA LEU A 125 -3.62 2.16 -11.52
C LEU A 125 -2.62 2.34 -10.35
N HIS A 126 -2.22 1.23 -9.72
CA HIS A 126 -1.25 1.20 -8.62
C HIS A 126 0.21 1.08 -9.06
N LEU A 127 0.48 0.98 -10.36
CA LEU A 127 1.82 0.73 -10.87
C LEU A 127 2.79 1.89 -10.57
N PRO A 128 2.44 3.18 -10.76
CA PRO A 128 3.36 4.27 -10.45
C PRO A 128 3.71 4.36 -8.96
N SER A 129 2.75 4.11 -8.05
CA SER A 129 2.99 4.14 -6.60
C SER A 129 3.88 2.97 -6.19
N THR A 130 3.58 1.77 -6.70
CA THR A 130 4.38 0.56 -6.46
C THR A 130 5.83 0.73 -6.91
N LEU A 131 6.06 1.33 -8.08
CA LEU A 131 7.41 1.61 -8.58
C LEU A 131 8.12 2.70 -7.75
N SER A 132 7.40 3.75 -7.37
CA SER A 132 7.94 4.83 -6.52
C SER A 132 8.38 4.33 -5.15
N LEU A 133 7.73 3.28 -4.64
CA LEU A 133 8.06 2.69 -3.34
C LEU A 133 9.45 2.05 -3.27
N PHE A 134 10.06 1.67 -4.40
CA PHE A 134 11.46 1.20 -4.42
C PHE A 134 12.43 2.27 -3.92
N PHE A 135 12.10 3.55 -4.12
CA PHE A 135 12.88 4.68 -3.67
C PHE A 135 12.37 5.22 -2.33
N PHE A 136 11.05 5.23 -2.11
CA PHE A 136 10.47 5.74 -0.87
C PHE A 136 10.76 4.88 0.36
N MET A 137 10.60 3.55 0.25
CA MET A 137 10.71 2.66 1.42
C MET A 137 12.03 2.77 2.21
N PRO A 138 13.22 2.79 1.58
CA PRO A 138 14.46 2.94 2.34
C PRO A 138 14.55 4.31 3.06
N VAL A 139 13.98 5.37 2.48
CA VAL A 139 13.90 6.70 3.12
C VAL A 139 12.96 6.66 4.31
N TYR A 140 11.75 6.11 4.13
CA TYR A 140 10.77 5.95 5.20
C TYR A 140 11.34 5.17 6.38
N LEU A 141 11.96 4.01 6.13
CA LEU A 141 12.51 3.17 7.20
C LEU A 141 13.71 3.81 7.89
N PHE A 142 14.56 4.54 7.14
CA PHE A 142 15.65 5.31 7.73
C PHE A 142 15.13 6.41 8.67
N CYS A 143 14.14 7.18 8.22
CA CYS A 143 13.49 8.20 9.05
C CYS A 143 12.79 7.59 10.26
N ALA A 144 12.06 6.48 10.09
CA ALA A 144 11.43 5.77 11.20
C ALA A 144 12.47 5.27 12.20
N ALA A 145 13.60 4.71 11.74
CA ALA A 145 14.69 4.31 12.62
C ALA A 145 15.24 5.49 13.42
N ALA A 146 15.43 6.65 12.80
CA ALA A 146 15.88 7.86 13.49
C ALA A 146 14.86 8.34 14.54
N VAL A 147 13.58 8.43 14.18
CA VAL A 147 12.49 8.87 15.08
C VAL A 147 12.35 7.95 16.28
N PHE A 148 12.37 6.63 16.06
CA PHE A 148 12.20 5.62 17.11
C PHE A 148 13.52 5.17 17.74
N ARG A 149 14.64 5.84 17.41
CA ARG A 149 16.00 5.55 17.89
C ARG A 149 16.38 4.06 17.75
N LYS A 150 16.01 3.46 16.62
CA LYS A 150 16.32 2.06 16.32
C LYS A 150 17.66 1.95 15.60
N PRO A 151 18.55 1.06 16.04
CA PRO A 151 19.83 0.88 15.37
C PRO A 151 19.60 0.31 13.98
N LEU A 152 20.32 0.86 13.00
CA LEU A 152 20.35 0.33 11.65
C LEU A 152 21.39 -0.79 11.58
N ALA A 153 20.95 -1.95 11.13
CA ALA A 153 21.81 -3.04 10.75
C ALA A 153 22.02 -3.07 9.24
N ASN A 154 23.03 -3.82 8.79
CA ASN A 154 23.32 -4.03 7.38
C ASN A 154 23.27 -5.52 7.03
N PHE A 155 22.08 -6.09 7.06
CA PHE A 155 21.90 -7.50 6.73
C PHE A 155 21.77 -7.67 5.22
N ARG A 156 22.54 -8.59 4.61
CA ARG A 156 22.39 -8.92 3.17
C ARG A 156 21.11 -9.68 2.85
N ASN A 157 20.38 -10.10 3.88
CA ASN A 157 19.29 -11.06 3.83
C ASN A 157 18.02 -10.53 3.14
N GLY A 158 17.79 -9.22 3.15
CA GLY A 158 16.64 -8.59 2.51
C GLY A 158 16.66 -8.55 0.98
N ALA A 159 17.85 -8.65 0.36
CA ALA A 159 18.04 -8.43 -1.07
C ALA A 159 17.20 -9.38 -1.95
N ARG A 160 17.00 -10.62 -1.51
CA ARG A 160 16.19 -11.61 -2.23
C ARG A 160 14.71 -11.23 -2.33
N PHE A 161 14.17 -10.59 -1.30
CA PHE A 161 12.76 -10.16 -1.30
C PHE A 161 12.59 -8.90 -2.14
N ILE A 162 13.56 -7.98 -2.11
CA ILE A 162 13.60 -6.80 -2.99
C ILE A 162 13.69 -7.25 -4.46
N ALA A 163 14.58 -8.22 -4.77
CA ALA A 163 14.69 -8.78 -6.12
C ALA A 163 13.40 -9.48 -6.57
N ALA A 164 12.76 -10.25 -5.68
CA ALA A 164 11.46 -10.87 -5.96
C ALA A 164 10.38 -9.81 -6.25
N ALA A 165 10.30 -8.73 -5.46
CA ALA A 165 9.39 -7.62 -5.76
C ALA A 165 9.68 -7.00 -7.13
N ALA A 166 10.96 -6.73 -7.45
CA ALA A 166 11.36 -6.17 -8.75
C ALA A 166 11.01 -7.09 -9.92
N MET A 167 11.11 -8.42 -9.76
CA MET A 167 10.72 -9.39 -10.77
C MET A 167 9.21 -9.54 -10.92
N LEU A 168 8.46 -9.44 -9.82
CA LEU A 168 7.00 -9.57 -9.85
C LEU A 168 6.35 -8.43 -10.65
N VAL A 169 6.89 -7.21 -10.60
CA VAL A 169 6.35 -6.06 -11.34
C VAL A 169 6.19 -6.31 -12.85
N PRO A 170 7.24 -6.65 -13.62
CA PRO A 170 7.09 -6.93 -15.05
C PRO A 170 6.27 -8.20 -15.31
N ILE A 171 6.39 -9.24 -14.47
CA ILE A 171 5.60 -10.49 -14.63
C ILE A 171 4.11 -10.21 -14.52
N ILE A 172 3.70 -9.53 -13.45
CA ILE A 172 2.30 -9.19 -13.20
C ILE A 172 1.77 -8.22 -14.27
N THR A 173 2.60 -7.26 -14.70
CA THR A 173 2.22 -6.34 -15.78
C THR A 173 1.93 -7.08 -17.07
N VAL A 174 2.83 -7.96 -17.51
CA VAL A 174 2.65 -8.77 -18.72
C VAL A 174 1.42 -9.68 -18.58
N LEU A 175 1.23 -10.29 -17.41
CA LEU A 175 0.09 -11.17 -17.14
C LEU A 175 -1.25 -10.45 -17.30
N PHE A 176 -1.45 -9.31 -16.63
CA PHE A 176 -2.72 -8.59 -16.67
C PHE A 176 -2.93 -7.72 -17.91
N ASN A 177 -1.88 -7.53 -18.71
CA ASN A 177 -1.94 -6.78 -19.96
C ASN A 177 -1.75 -7.65 -21.20
N ARG A 178 -2.18 -8.92 -21.14
CA ARG A 178 -2.26 -9.85 -22.29
C ARG A 178 -0.94 -10.00 -23.05
N GLY A 179 0.17 -10.07 -22.32
CA GLY A 179 1.50 -10.18 -22.89
C GLY A 179 2.22 -8.85 -23.11
N SER A 180 1.54 -7.71 -22.98
CA SER A 180 2.16 -6.39 -23.16
C SER A 180 2.83 -5.90 -21.88
N ALA A 181 4.06 -5.43 -22.01
CA ALA A 181 4.76 -4.73 -20.93
C ALA A 181 4.55 -3.20 -21.01
N ALA A 182 3.89 -2.70 -22.07
CA ALA A 182 3.68 -1.27 -22.37
C ALA A 182 3.29 -0.40 -21.17
N PRO A 183 2.43 -0.87 -20.25
CA PRO A 183 2.04 -0.08 -19.09
C PRO A 183 3.17 0.35 -18.17
N LEU A 184 4.34 -0.30 -18.11
CA LEU A 184 5.40 0.21 -17.19
C LEU A 184 5.95 1.58 -17.63
N TRP A 185 5.66 2.03 -18.85
CA TRP A 185 6.04 3.34 -19.39
C TRP A 185 4.81 4.23 -19.60
N GLU A 186 3.71 3.69 -20.12
CA GLU A 186 2.50 4.47 -20.42
C GLU A 186 1.83 5.03 -19.15
N VAL A 187 1.92 4.34 -18.01
CA VAL A 187 1.29 4.85 -16.78
C VAL A 187 1.87 6.18 -16.29
N TRP A 188 3.07 6.54 -16.76
CA TRP A 188 3.73 7.78 -16.37
C TRP A 188 3.25 9.00 -17.15
N THR A 189 2.50 8.83 -18.23
CA THR A 189 2.00 9.95 -19.05
C THR A 189 0.56 10.32 -18.76
N ASP A 190 -0.18 9.49 -18.02
CA ASP A 190 -1.59 9.70 -17.68
C ASP A 190 -1.73 10.39 -16.31
N ALA A 191 -2.34 11.58 -16.31
CA ALA A 191 -2.57 12.36 -15.11
C ALA A 191 -3.43 11.63 -14.05
N ARG A 192 -4.35 10.74 -14.45
CA ARG A 192 -5.20 9.99 -13.51
C ARG A 192 -4.38 8.95 -12.74
N TYR A 193 -3.48 8.23 -13.40
CA TYR A 193 -2.59 7.27 -12.72
C TYR A 193 -1.65 7.97 -11.75
N LEU A 194 -1.08 9.10 -12.16
CA LEU A 194 -0.19 9.89 -11.31
C LEU A 194 -0.93 10.48 -10.11
N ALA A 195 -2.15 11.02 -10.30
CA ALA A 195 -2.97 11.56 -9.22
C ALA A 195 -3.34 10.50 -8.18
N HIS A 196 -3.74 9.32 -8.64
CA HIS A 196 -4.02 8.20 -7.76
C HIS A 196 -2.75 7.79 -7.00
N SER A 197 -1.62 7.67 -7.71
CA SER A 197 -0.34 7.33 -7.08
C SER A 197 0.10 8.29 -5.98
N VAL A 198 -0.13 9.60 -6.13
CA VAL A 198 0.14 10.58 -5.06
C VAL A 198 -0.68 10.28 -3.80
N ARG A 199 -1.97 9.92 -3.95
CA ARG A 199 -2.83 9.55 -2.82
C ARG A 199 -2.33 8.29 -2.13
N GLU A 200 -1.96 7.28 -2.91
CA GLU A 200 -1.39 6.04 -2.39
C GLU A 200 -0.10 6.30 -1.59
N LEU A 201 0.85 7.06 -2.16
CA LEU A 201 2.11 7.40 -1.50
C LEU A 201 1.92 8.27 -0.24
N ALA A 202 0.86 9.07 -0.18
CA ALA A 202 0.50 9.85 1.01
C ALA A 202 -0.14 9.00 2.12
N THR A 203 -0.88 7.95 1.76
CA THR A 203 -1.69 7.18 2.71
C THR A 203 -1.01 5.90 3.22
N PHE A 204 -0.29 5.17 2.35
CA PHE A 204 0.45 3.95 2.71
C PHE A 204 1.33 4.04 3.95
N PRO A 205 2.12 5.12 4.16
CA PRO A 205 3.02 5.23 5.29
C PRO A 205 2.27 5.33 6.63
N LEU A 206 1.00 5.72 6.58
CA LEU A 206 0.14 5.99 7.72
C LEU A 206 -0.82 4.83 8.03
N THR A 207 -1.15 4.00 7.04
CA THR A 207 -2.07 2.85 7.17
C THR A 207 -1.31 1.53 7.26
N TYR A 208 -0.62 1.12 6.20
CA TYR A 208 -0.08 -0.23 6.06
C TYR A 208 1.22 -0.47 6.83
N PHE A 209 2.20 0.40 6.62
CA PHE A 209 3.58 0.20 7.10
C PHE A 209 3.72 0.14 8.63
N PRO A 210 2.96 0.91 9.44
CA PRO A 210 3.21 1.00 10.87
C PRO A 210 3.03 -0.32 11.63
N ILE A 211 2.07 -1.17 11.21
CA ILE A 211 1.76 -2.41 11.92
C ILE A 211 2.87 -3.46 11.76
N PRO A 212 3.31 -3.86 10.55
CA PRO A 212 4.44 -4.76 10.40
C PRO A 212 5.73 -4.14 10.97
N LEU A 213 5.94 -2.82 10.83
CA LEU A 213 7.11 -2.15 11.40
C LEU A 213 7.18 -2.29 12.92
N TYR A 214 6.03 -2.23 13.62
CA TYR A 214 5.97 -2.46 15.06
C TYR A 214 6.58 -3.81 15.46
N PHE A 215 6.38 -4.88 14.69
CA PHE A 215 6.98 -6.18 14.98
C PHE A 215 8.50 -6.18 14.84
N PHE A 216 9.06 -5.42 13.89
CA PHE A 216 10.51 -5.20 13.81
C PHE A 216 11.03 -4.36 14.97
N PHE A 217 10.29 -3.31 15.36
CA PHE A 217 10.75 -2.35 16.37
C PHE A 217 10.58 -2.83 17.81
N ARG A 218 9.69 -3.77 18.08
CA ARG A 218 9.43 -4.28 19.43
C ARG A 218 10.63 -4.98 20.09
N GLN A 219 11.71 -5.22 19.36
CA GLN A 219 12.92 -5.84 19.91
C GLN A 219 13.57 -5.01 21.03
N SER A 220 14.08 -5.73 22.03
CA SER A 220 14.80 -5.15 23.18
C SER A 220 16.10 -4.49 22.71
N ILE A 221 16.49 -3.44 23.42
CA ILE A 221 17.67 -2.60 23.16
C ILE A 221 18.92 -3.39 23.53
N GLN A 222 19.23 -4.48 22.83
CA GLN A 222 20.43 -5.28 23.05
C GLN A 222 21.00 -5.73 21.72
N SER A 223 21.56 -4.80 20.96
CA SER A 223 22.73 -5.15 20.17
C SER A 223 23.75 -4.03 20.26
N ASN A 224 24.82 -4.33 20.97
CA ASN A 224 26.07 -3.59 20.92
C ASN A 224 26.62 -3.80 19.50
N THR A 225 26.38 -2.88 18.56
CA THR A 225 26.83 -3.03 17.18
C THR A 225 27.49 -1.77 16.67
N ASN A 226 28.74 -1.96 16.22
CA ASN A 226 29.55 -1.01 15.47
C ASN A 226 28.74 -0.29 14.40
N THR A 227 28.67 1.03 14.54
CA THR A 227 27.95 1.97 13.68
C THR A 227 28.63 2.10 12.31
N ASN A 228 28.50 1.10 11.44
CA ASN A 228 28.79 1.26 10.01
C ASN A 228 27.62 1.96 9.29
N THR A 229 27.24 3.12 9.82
CA THR A 229 26.21 4.05 9.34
C THR A 229 26.49 4.68 7.95
N PRO A 230 27.75 4.91 7.47
CA PRO A 230 27.94 5.80 6.32
C PRO A 230 27.48 5.23 4.98
N ARG A 231 27.55 3.91 4.77
CA ARG A 231 27.19 3.31 3.46
C ARG A 231 25.68 3.28 3.20
N ASN A 232 24.87 3.07 4.24
CA ASN A 232 23.41 3.09 4.10
C ASN A 232 22.90 4.53 3.90
N ALA A 233 23.56 5.53 4.50
CA ALA A 233 23.19 6.93 4.36
C ALA A 233 23.29 7.42 2.90
N VAL A 234 24.37 7.11 2.18
CA VAL A 234 24.51 7.52 0.75
C VAL A 234 23.41 6.92 -0.11
N TYR A 235 23.12 5.63 0.05
CA TYR A 235 22.03 4.97 -0.66
C TYR A 235 20.66 5.60 -0.34
N VAL A 236 20.40 5.90 0.93
CA VAL A 236 19.15 6.57 1.36
C VAL A 236 19.05 7.97 0.77
N VAL A 237 20.14 8.73 0.69
CA VAL A 237 20.15 10.06 0.07
C VAL A 237 19.83 9.98 -1.41
N ILE A 238 20.48 9.05 -2.15
CA ILE A 238 20.17 8.82 -3.57
C ILE A 238 18.70 8.43 -3.74
N ALA A 239 18.20 7.51 -2.92
CA ALA A 239 16.80 7.10 -2.95
C ALA A 239 15.85 8.28 -2.63
N ALA A 240 16.22 9.16 -1.70
CA ALA A 240 15.45 10.35 -1.37
C ALA A 240 15.39 11.35 -2.53
N VAL A 241 16.51 11.60 -3.21
CA VAL A 241 16.56 12.49 -4.39
C VAL A 241 15.72 11.91 -5.53
N LEU A 242 15.87 10.62 -5.83
CA LEU A 242 15.11 9.95 -6.88
C LEU A 242 13.61 9.93 -6.55
N PHE A 243 13.25 9.61 -5.30
CA PHE A 243 11.87 9.66 -4.85
C PHE A 243 11.30 11.07 -4.93
N ALA A 244 12.02 12.09 -4.46
CA ALA A 244 11.56 13.47 -4.51
C ALA A 244 11.31 13.95 -5.94
N ALA A 245 12.24 13.66 -6.87
CA ALA A 245 12.06 13.98 -8.28
C ALA A 245 10.83 13.29 -8.88
N LEU A 246 10.67 11.98 -8.61
CA LEU A 246 9.56 11.18 -9.12
C LEU A 246 8.21 11.58 -8.51
N PHE A 247 8.18 11.91 -7.22
CA PHE A 247 6.99 12.37 -6.52
C PHE A 247 6.58 13.76 -7.00
N LEU A 248 7.53 14.69 -7.15
CA LEU A 248 7.26 16.01 -7.73
C LEU A 248 6.69 15.88 -9.15
N TYR A 249 7.23 15.00 -9.98
CA TYR A 249 6.67 14.71 -11.30
C TYR A 249 5.21 14.24 -11.21
N GLN A 250 4.93 13.27 -10.33
CA GLN A 250 3.57 12.77 -10.09
C GLN A 250 2.60 13.83 -9.55
N VAL A 251 3.09 14.88 -8.89
CA VAL A 251 2.28 15.98 -8.37
C VAL A 251 2.05 17.04 -9.44
N ILE A 252 3.08 17.42 -10.20
CA ILE A 252 3.02 18.51 -11.19
C ILE A 252 2.07 18.18 -12.33
N ILE A 253 2.13 16.95 -12.88
CA ILE A 253 1.31 16.59 -14.05
C ILE A 253 -0.19 16.65 -13.75
N PRO A 254 -0.73 16.05 -12.67
CA PRO A 254 -2.14 16.17 -12.33
C PRO A 254 -2.58 17.57 -11.94
N LEU A 255 -1.73 18.35 -11.27
CA LEU A 255 -2.02 19.74 -10.96
C LEU A 255 -2.18 20.57 -12.24
N GLY A 256 -1.31 20.37 -13.22
CA GLY A 256 -1.39 21.01 -14.54
C GLY A 256 -2.64 20.60 -15.34
N ALA A 257 -3.13 19.38 -15.15
CA ALA A 257 -4.35 18.88 -15.79
C ALA A 257 -5.66 19.27 -15.05
N GLY A 258 -5.58 19.86 -13.86
CA GLY A 258 -6.74 20.21 -13.03
C GLY A 258 -7.34 19.02 -12.29
N ILE A 259 -6.86 18.76 -11.07
CA ILE A 259 -7.28 17.60 -10.24
C ILE A 259 -8.81 17.50 -10.07
N GLY A 260 -9.51 18.63 -9.92
CA GLY A 260 -10.97 18.68 -9.80
C GLY A 260 -11.72 18.22 -11.06
N GLN A 261 -11.07 18.21 -12.23
CA GLN A 261 -11.61 17.66 -13.48
C GLN A 261 -11.34 16.15 -13.62
N LEU A 262 -10.31 15.63 -12.95
CA LEU A 262 -9.95 14.22 -12.96
C LEU A 262 -10.79 13.40 -11.98
N ALA A 263 -11.19 14.02 -10.87
CA ALA A 263 -12.06 13.42 -9.86
C ALA A 263 -13.51 13.38 -10.34
N TYR A 264 -14.24 12.35 -9.90
CA TYR A 264 -15.69 12.32 -10.08
C TYR A 264 -16.32 13.45 -9.26
N LYS A 265 -17.43 14.01 -9.75
CA LYS A 265 -18.12 15.16 -9.13
C LYS A 265 -19.39 14.69 -8.44
N PRO A 266 -19.30 14.09 -7.24
CA PRO A 266 -20.48 13.60 -6.55
C PRO A 266 -21.38 14.75 -6.13
N THR A 267 -22.67 14.47 -5.96
CA THR A 267 -23.69 15.48 -5.61
C THR A 267 -23.47 16.14 -4.26
N PHE A 268 -22.70 15.51 -3.35
CA PHE A 268 -22.34 16.08 -2.06
C PHE A 268 -21.10 16.98 -2.11
N ALA A 269 -20.39 17.08 -3.24
CA ALA A 269 -19.24 17.95 -3.36
C ALA A 269 -19.70 19.42 -3.43
N GLU A 270 -19.29 20.22 -2.45
CA GLU A 270 -19.52 21.67 -2.47
C GLU A 270 -18.93 22.28 -3.75
N ASN A 271 -19.74 23.05 -4.48
CA ASN A 271 -19.38 23.63 -5.80
C ASN A 271 -18.98 22.59 -6.87
N GLY A 272 -19.31 21.32 -6.67
CA GLY A 272 -19.00 20.25 -7.61
C GLY A 272 -17.53 19.81 -7.64
N GLU A 273 -16.73 20.19 -6.63
CA GLU A 273 -15.33 19.78 -6.51
C GLU A 273 -15.00 19.27 -5.10
N LEU A 274 -14.21 18.20 -5.03
CA LEU A 274 -13.70 17.68 -3.75
C LEU A 274 -12.31 18.24 -3.48
N HIS A 275 -12.12 18.80 -2.30
CA HIS A 275 -10.80 19.24 -1.85
C HIS A 275 -9.85 18.05 -1.68
N VAL A 276 -8.55 18.27 -1.90
CA VAL A 276 -7.49 17.26 -1.73
C VAL A 276 -7.54 16.60 -0.34
N LEU A 277 -7.82 17.39 0.70
CA LEU A 277 -7.97 16.87 2.06
C LEU A 277 -9.15 15.89 2.15
N TYR A 278 -10.29 16.20 1.53
CA TYR A 278 -11.43 15.27 1.46
C TYR A 278 -11.02 13.96 0.80
N LEU A 279 -10.44 14.04 -0.40
CA LEU A 279 -10.00 12.87 -1.17
C LEU A 279 -9.05 11.99 -0.35
N LEU A 280 -8.07 12.57 0.33
CA LEU A 280 -7.15 11.82 1.20
C LEU A 280 -7.87 11.19 2.40
N THR A 281 -8.75 11.95 3.07
CA THR A 281 -9.45 11.46 4.26
C THR A 281 -10.38 10.29 3.98
N SER A 282 -11.11 10.31 2.85
CA SER A 282 -11.93 9.16 2.43
C SER A 282 -11.06 7.98 2.00
N HIS A 283 -9.95 8.24 1.30
CA HIS A 283 -9.04 7.21 0.77
C HIS A 283 -8.43 6.34 1.86
N TYR A 284 -8.14 6.89 3.05
CA TYR A 284 -7.65 6.07 4.18
C TYR A 284 -8.59 4.90 4.53
N PHE A 285 -9.89 5.05 4.36
CA PHE A 285 -10.82 3.97 4.71
C PHE A 285 -10.83 2.82 3.70
N GLU A 286 -10.46 3.07 2.45
CA GLU A 286 -10.31 2.03 1.42
C GLU A 286 -9.18 1.04 1.77
N HIS A 287 -8.26 1.48 2.63
CA HIS A 287 -7.04 0.76 3.01
C HIS A 287 -7.18 -0.13 4.26
N VAL A 288 -8.38 -0.26 4.82
CA VAL A 288 -8.58 -1.06 6.04
C VAL A 288 -8.30 -2.55 5.79
N LEU A 289 -8.87 -3.12 4.72
CA LEU A 289 -8.66 -4.53 4.36
C LEU A 289 -7.22 -4.77 3.87
N ASP A 290 -6.70 -3.85 3.07
CA ASP A 290 -5.32 -3.85 2.58
C ASP A 290 -4.31 -3.96 3.73
N THR A 291 -4.52 -3.20 4.81
CA THR A 291 -3.66 -3.19 6.00
C THR A 291 -3.56 -4.57 6.65
N VAL A 292 -4.68 -5.30 6.73
CA VAL A 292 -4.72 -6.64 7.33
C VAL A 292 -3.96 -7.64 6.46
N TYR A 293 -4.26 -7.67 5.15
CA TYR A 293 -3.56 -8.53 4.19
C TYR A 293 -2.05 -8.28 4.20
N PHE A 294 -1.67 -7.00 4.06
CA PHE A 294 -0.28 -6.58 4.02
C PHE A 294 0.48 -7.02 5.27
N THR A 295 -0.11 -6.83 6.45
CA THR A 295 0.49 -7.26 7.73
C THR A 295 0.69 -8.77 7.77
N LEU A 296 -0.33 -9.56 7.40
CA LEU A 296 -0.26 -11.02 7.42
C LEU A 296 0.81 -11.55 6.46
N VAL A 297 0.91 -10.99 5.25
CA VAL A 297 1.93 -11.37 4.26
C VAL A 297 3.32 -10.99 4.75
N CYS A 298 3.53 -9.78 5.29
CA CYS A 298 4.82 -9.40 5.87
C CYS A 298 5.25 -10.35 6.99
N LEU A 299 4.37 -10.67 7.94
CA LEU A 299 4.67 -11.62 9.01
C LEU A 299 5.00 -13.01 8.47
N LEU A 300 4.26 -13.48 7.47
CA LEU A 300 4.52 -14.77 6.84
C LEU A 300 5.89 -14.82 6.15
N LEU A 301 6.24 -13.79 5.39
CA LEU A 301 7.55 -13.68 4.72
C LEU A 301 8.72 -13.67 5.71
N ILE A 302 8.54 -13.01 6.86
CA ILE A 302 9.51 -13.01 7.97
C ILE A 302 9.70 -14.41 8.53
N GLU A 303 8.62 -15.14 8.84
CA GLU A 303 8.73 -16.49 9.40
C GLU A 303 9.34 -17.49 8.41
N LEU A 304 8.94 -17.41 7.13
CA LEU A 304 9.56 -18.21 6.07
C LEU A 304 11.06 -17.89 5.91
N PHE A 305 11.46 -16.63 6.12
CA PHE A 305 12.87 -16.26 6.17
C PHE A 305 13.60 -16.98 7.31
N ARG A 306 13.02 -16.99 8.52
CA ARG A 306 13.65 -17.60 9.69
C ARG A 306 13.80 -19.11 9.56
N LEU A 307 12.77 -19.82 9.10
CA LEU A 307 12.83 -21.28 8.92
C LEU A 307 14.02 -21.70 8.04
N LYS A 308 14.25 -20.96 6.95
CA LYS A 308 15.38 -21.23 6.04
C LYS A 308 16.75 -20.90 6.64
N SER A 309 16.82 -19.92 7.54
CA SER A 309 18.08 -19.54 8.21
C SER A 309 18.42 -20.46 9.38
N GLY A 310 17.43 -20.91 10.16
CA GLY A 310 17.62 -21.83 11.29
C GLY A 310 18.04 -23.23 10.86
N ALA A 311 17.56 -23.71 9.70
CA ALA A 311 18.00 -24.98 9.12
C ALA A 311 19.47 -25.00 8.65
N ARG A 312 20.18 -23.87 8.67
CA ARG A 312 21.61 -23.79 8.31
C ARG A 312 22.55 -23.82 9.51
N THR A 313 22.01 -23.74 10.73
CA THR A 313 22.78 -23.67 11.98
C THR A 313 22.75 -24.97 12.79
N THR A 314 22.10 -26.01 12.26
CA THR A 314 22.02 -27.38 12.81
C THR A 314 22.65 -28.34 11.83
#